data_AF-A0A2V7HFR2-F1
#
_entry.id   AF-A0A2V7HFR2-F1
#
_cell.length_a   1.000
_cell.length_b   1.000
_cell.length_c   1.000
_cell.angle_alpha   90.00
_cell.angle_beta   90.00
_cell.angle_gamma   90.00
#
_symmetry.space_group_name_H-M   'P 1'
#
loop_
_entity.id
_entity.type
_entity.pdbx_description
1 polymer ?
#
loop_
_entity_poly.entity_id
_entity_poly.type
_entity_poly.pdbx_seq_one_letter_code
_entity_poly.pdbx_strand_id
1 'polypeptide(L)'
;ERQLLLEGYRGIPFPFAEVAAPSIELKMNWTLPELAGYLRTWSSTARYVSEHETDPVTKVERTLAVHWGDPRVPRTIRWPLYIRAGKLRARHD
;
A
#
# COMPACT_ATOMS: atom_id res chain seq x y z
N GLU A 1 10.84 -7.18 3.90
CA GLU A 1 9.68 -6.39 4.39
C GLU A 1 8.43 -6.55 3.52
N ARG A 2 8.40 -6.13 2.25
CA ARG A 2 7.20 -6.25 1.39
C ARG A 2 6.63 -7.67 1.25
N GLN A 3 7.50 -8.69 1.19
CA GLN A 3 7.06 -10.10 1.18
C GLN A 3 6.30 -10.48 2.45
N LEU A 4 6.75 -10.02 3.63
CA LEU A 4 6.06 -10.28 4.89
C LEU A 4 4.65 -9.67 4.89
N LEU A 5 4.48 -8.47 4.33
CA LEU A 5 3.16 -7.84 4.19
C LEU A 5 2.25 -8.67 3.26
N LEU A 6 2.76 -9.12 2.11
CA LEU A 6 1.99 -9.95 1.16
C LEU A 6 1.60 -11.31 1.75
N GLU A 7 2.43 -11.87 2.62
CA GLU A 7 2.14 -13.11 3.35
C GLU A 7 1.22 -12.89 4.56
N GLY A 8 0.78 -11.66 4.83
CA GLY A 8 -0.06 -11.32 5.98
C GLY A 8 0.67 -11.41 7.32
N TYR A 9 1.97 -11.12 7.32
CA TYR A 9 2.86 -11.14 8.49
C TYR A 9 3.03 -12.50 9.16
N ARG A 10 2.69 -13.61 8.49
CA ARG A 10 2.79 -14.97 9.05
C ARG A 10 4.22 -15.36 9.44
N GLY A 11 5.22 -14.88 8.71
CA GLY A 11 6.63 -15.16 8.97
C GLY A 11 7.24 -14.44 10.19
N ILE A 12 6.49 -13.54 10.84
CA ILE A 12 6.99 -12.79 12.01
C ILE A 12 6.74 -13.63 13.29
N PRO A 13 7.72 -13.82 14.18
CA PRO A 13 7.45 -14.39 15.50
C PRO A 13 6.39 -13.57 16.25
N PHE A 14 5.29 -14.23 16.65
CA PHE A 14 4.14 -13.55 17.24
C PHE A 14 3.70 -14.28 18.53
N PRO A 15 4.21 -13.85 19.70
CA PRO A 15 4.02 -14.56 20.97
C PRO A 15 2.68 -14.24 21.65
N PHE A 16 1.64 -13.97 20.86
CA PHE A 16 0.29 -13.68 21.35
C PHE A 16 -0.68 -14.74 20.85
N ALA A 17 -1.74 -15.01 21.61
CA ALA A 17 -2.82 -15.87 21.15
C ALA A 17 -3.55 -15.17 19.99
N GLU A 18 -3.36 -15.66 18.77
CA GLU A 18 -3.91 -15.05 17.57
C GLU A 18 -5.44 -15.00 17.60
N VAL A 19 -6.00 -13.92 17.06
CA VAL A 19 -7.45 -13.74 16.88
C VAL A 19 -7.74 -13.47 15.42
N ALA A 20 -8.93 -13.90 14.97
CA ALA A 20 -9.37 -13.61 13.61
C ALA A 20 -9.49 -12.09 13.41
N ALA A 21 -8.78 -11.57 12.41
CA ALA A 21 -8.93 -10.20 11.96
C ALA A 21 -9.94 -10.14 10.81
N PRO A 22 -10.80 -9.10 10.76
CA PRO A 22 -11.70 -8.90 9.63
C PRO A 22 -10.91 -8.59 8.36
N SER A 23 -11.45 -8.98 7.20
CA SER A 23 -10.94 -8.50 5.91
C SER A 23 -11.37 -7.05 5.71
N ILE A 24 -10.40 -6.14 5.67
CA ILE A 24 -10.63 -4.71 5.47
C ILE A 24 -9.89 -4.26 4.21
N GLU A 25 -10.55 -3.46 3.39
CA GLU A 25 -9.94 -2.77 2.26
C GLU A 25 -9.99 -1.26 2.47
N LEU A 26 -8.87 -0.57 2.26
CA LEU A 26 -8.87 0.87 2.05
C LEU A 26 -9.38 1.14 0.63
N LYS A 27 -10.30 2.10 0.48
CA LYS A 27 -10.90 2.47 -0.80
C LYS A 27 -10.85 3.98 -0.97
N MET A 28 -10.32 4.42 -2.10
CA MET A 28 -10.29 5.84 -2.49
C MET A 28 -10.75 5.98 -3.92
N ASN A 29 -11.50 7.04 -4.23
CA ASN A 29 -11.81 7.40 -5.60
C ASN A 29 -10.85 8.51 -6.01
N TRP A 30 -9.89 8.17 -6.87
CA TRP A 30 -8.85 9.10 -7.30
C TRP A 30 -8.87 9.24 -8.81
N THR A 31 -8.57 10.45 -9.27
CA THR A 31 -8.14 10.75 -10.63
C THR A 31 -6.72 10.21 -10.86
N LEU A 32 -6.30 10.11 -12.13
CA LEU A 32 -4.95 9.65 -12.45
C LEU A 32 -3.86 10.57 -11.84
N PRO A 33 -3.98 11.91 -11.86
CA PRO A 33 -3.01 12.78 -11.21
C PRO A 33 -2.92 12.59 -9.70
N GLU A 34 -4.04 12.33 -9.01
CA GLU A 34 -4.05 12.06 -7.57
C GLU A 34 -3.33 10.75 -7.23
N LEU A 35 -3.60 9.69 -8.00
CA LEU A 35 -2.85 8.43 -7.86
C LEU A 35 -1.36 8.65 -8.11
N ALA A 36 -0.99 9.36 -9.17
CA ALA A 36 0.40 9.65 -9.49
C ALA A 36 1.07 10.48 -8.38
N GLY A 37 0.38 11.48 -7.82
CA GLY A 37 0.82 12.25 -6.66
C GLY A 37 1.11 11.36 -5.44
N TYR A 38 0.20 10.43 -5.13
CA TYR A 38 0.40 9.47 -4.05
C TYR A 38 1.61 8.55 -4.28
N LEU A 39 1.82 8.04 -5.51
CA LEU A 39 2.99 7.22 -5.83
C LEU A 39 4.32 7.98 -5.65
N ARG A 40 4.31 9.30 -5.81
CA ARG A 40 5.48 10.16 -5.57
C ARG A 40 5.84 10.31 -4.10
N THR A 41 4.92 10.04 -3.18
CA THR A 41 5.20 10.08 -1.73
C THR A 41 5.85 8.80 -1.21
N TRP A 42 6.02 7.77 -2.05
CA TRP A 42 6.67 6.53 -1.64
C TRP A 42 8.18 6.75 -1.47
N SER A 43 8.73 6.18 -0.39
CA SER A 43 10.17 6.24 -0.10
C SER A 43 11.02 5.65 -1.23
N SER A 44 10.53 4.61 -1.93
CA SER A 44 11.19 4.05 -3.11
C SER A 44 11.27 5.04 -4.27
N THR A 45 10.22 5.84 -4.47
CA THR A 45 10.20 6.88 -5.51
C THR A 45 11.19 7.97 -5.17
N ALA A 46 11.16 8.48 -3.92
CA ALA A 46 12.10 9.47 -3.44
C ALA A 46 13.56 9.00 -3.60
N ARG A 47 13.87 7.75 -3.23
CA ARG A 47 15.20 7.16 -3.39
C ARG A 47 15.61 7.01 -4.86
N TYR A 48 14.69 6.60 -5.73
CA TYR A 48 14.98 6.51 -7.16
C TYR A 48 15.32 7.89 -7.73
N VAL A 49 14.55 8.92 -7.38
CA VAL A 49 14.79 10.30 -7.82
C VAL A 49 16.14 10.81 -7.31
N SER A 50 16.52 10.53 -6.06
CA SER A 50 17.83 10.96 -5.55
C SER A 50 19.00 10.28 -6.24
N GLU A 51 18.83 9.05 -6.73
CA GLU A 51 19.89 8.27 -7.39
C GLU A 51 19.98 8.55 -8.90
N HIS A 52 18.87 8.92 -9.55
CA HIS A 52 18.77 8.99 -11.02
C HIS A 52 18.30 10.35 -11.55
N GLU A 53 18.02 11.32 -10.68
CA GLU A 53 17.55 12.68 -10.99
C GLU A 53 16.30 12.72 -11.90
N THR A 54 15.53 11.63 -11.93
CA THR A 54 14.39 11.44 -12.83
C THR A 54 13.18 10.95 -12.06
N ASP A 55 12.01 11.52 -12.31
CA ASP A 55 10.74 11.03 -11.75
C ASP A 55 10.30 9.72 -12.44
N PRO A 56 10.35 8.55 -11.76
CA PRO A 56 9.92 7.30 -12.36
C PRO A 56 8.39 7.24 -12.53
N VAL A 57 7.63 8.05 -11.79
CA VAL A 57 6.16 8.04 -11.82
C VAL A 57 5.65 8.58 -13.15
N THR A 58 6.36 9.49 -13.83
CA THR A 58 5.98 9.98 -15.15
C THR A 58 5.76 8.85 -16.16
N LYS A 59 6.63 7.83 -16.14
CA LYS A 59 6.50 6.66 -17.04
C LYS A 59 5.29 5.80 -16.67
N VAL A 60 5.05 5.61 -15.37
CA VAL A 60 3.91 4.85 -14.86
C VAL A 60 2.60 5.56 -15.21
N GLU A 61 2.52 6.86 -14.95
CA GLU A 61 1.37 7.72 -15.24
C GLU A 61 1.00 7.68 -16.73
N ARG A 62 1.98 7.83 -17.62
CA ARG A 62 1.76 7.73 -19.07
C ARG A 62 1.22 6.36 -19.48
N THR A 63 1.77 5.29 -18.91
CA THR A 63 1.34 3.92 -19.22
C THR A 63 -0.09 3.67 -18.72
N LEU A 64 -0.41 4.14 -17.52
CA LEU A 64 -1.74 4.03 -16.94
C LEU A 64 -2.77 4.86 -17.71
N ALA A 65 -2.41 6.05 -18.20
CA ALA A 65 -3.30 6.93 -18.95
C ALA A 65 -3.98 6.24 -20.13
N VAL A 66 -3.27 5.37 -20.85
CA VAL A 66 -3.79 4.57 -21.98
C VAL A 66 -5.00 3.72 -21.56
N HIS A 67 -4.96 3.17 -20.34
CA HIS A 67 -6.03 2.33 -19.79
C HIS A 67 -7.04 3.13 -18.94
N TRP A 68 -6.67 4.33 -18.53
CA TRP A 68 -7.49 5.19 -17.69
C TRP A 68 -8.61 5.89 -18.45
N GLY A 69 -8.39 6.23 -19.73
CA GLY A 69 -9.31 7.07 -20.50
C GLY A 69 -9.15 8.55 -20.11
N ASP A 70 -10.25 9.26 -19.81
CA ASP A 70 -10.14 10.64 -19.30
C ASP A 70 -9.46 10.62 -17.90
N PRO A 71 -8.26 11.22 -17.74
CA PRO A 71 -7.50 11.18 -16.50
C PRO A 71 -8.22 11.87 -15.32
N ARG A 72 -9.22 12.71 -15.59
CA ARG A 72 -10.02 13.41 -14.58
C ARG A 72 -11.21 12.58 -14.09
N VAL A 73 -11.55 11.48 -14.77
CA VAL A 73 -12.58 10.56 -14.30
C VAL A 73 -12.00 9.74 -13.15
N PRO A 74 -12.56 9.83 -11.93
CA PRO A 74 -12.06 9.07 -10.80
C PRO A 74 -12.27 7.57 -11.00
N ARG A 75 -11.31 6.78 -10.53
CA ARG A 75 -11.42 5.32 -10.44
C ARG A 75 -11.21 4.88 -8.99
N THR A 76 -11.89 3.80 -8.60
CA THR A 76 -11.75 3.25 -7.25
C THR A 76 -10.43 2.48 -7.13
N ILE A 77 -9.55 2.99 -6.28
CA ILE A 77 -8.30 2.34 -5.90
C ILE A 77 -8.53 1.61 -4.58
N ARG A 78 -8.01 0.38 -4.49
CA ARG A 78 -8.22 -0.53 -3.37
C ARG A 78 -6.91 -1.07 -2.87
N TRP A 79 -6.74 -1.09 -1.55
CA TRP A 79 -5.61 -1.76 -0.91
C TRP A 79 -6.13 -2.71 0.16
N PRO A 80 -5.80 -4.01 0.09
CA PRO A 80 -6.09 -4.93 1.19
C PRO A 80 -5.24 -4.57 2.41
N LEU A 81 -5.86 -4.48 3.58
CA LEU A 81 -5.15 -4.39 4.84
C LEU A 81 -4.86 -5.80 5.35
N TYR A 82 -3.57 -6.06 5.55
CA TYR A 82 -3.10 -7.29 6.19
C TYR A 82 -2.95 -7.04 7.68
N ILE A 83 -3.68 -7.80 8.50
CA ILE A 83 -3.71 -7.64 9.94
C ILE A 83 -3.41 -8.98 10.58
N ARG A 84 -2.41 -9.00 11.47
CA ARG A 84 -2.17 -10.09 12.42
C ARG A 84 -2.38 -9.56 13.82
N ALA A 85 -3.39 -10.08 14.50
CA ALA A 85 -3.83 -9.60 15.81
C ALA A 85 -3.80 -10.73 16.83
N GLY A 86 -3.52 -10.40 18.09
CA GLY A 86 -3.53 -11.37 19.17
C GLY A 86 -3.88 -10.72 20.50
N LYS A 87 -4.36 -11.54 21.44
CA LYS A 87 -4.67 -11.08 22.80
C LYS A 87 -3.41 -11.10 23.66
N LEU A 88 -3.10 -9.98 24.28
CA LEU A 88 -2.12 -9.94 25.36
C LEU A 88 -2.76 -10.58 26.60
N ARG A 89 -2.13 -11.60 27.18
CA ARG A 89 -2.55 -12.10 28.49
C ARG A 89 -2.27 -11.01 29.53
N ALA A 90 -3.26 -10.69 30.36
CA ALA A 90 -3.04 -9.80 31.50
C ALA A 90 -1.92 -10.38 32.37
N ARG A 91 -0.96 -9.54 32.77
CA ARG A 91 -0.01 -9.91 33.82
C ARG A 91 -0.82 -10.10 35.09
N HIS A 92 -0.87 -11.33 35.60
CA HIS A 92 -1.25 -11.56 36.99
C HIS A 92 0.01 -11.26 37.81
N ASP A 93 -0.02 -10.16 38.55
CA ASP A 93 0.80 -9.96 39.75
C ASP A 93 0.16 -10.70 40.93
#